data_AF-A0A0U9HN23-F1
#
_entry.id   AF-A0A0U9HN23-F1
#
_cell.length_a   1.000
_cell.length_b   1.000
_cell.length_c   1.000
_cell.angle_alpha   90.00
_cell.angle_beta   90.00
_cell.angle_gamma   90.00
#
_symmetry.space_group_name_H-M   'P 1'
#
loop_
_entity.id
_entity.type
_entity.pdbx_description
1 polymer ?
#
loop_
_entity_poly.entity_id
_entity_poly.type
_entity_poly.pdbx_seq_one_letter_code
_entity_poly.pdbx_strand_id
1 'polypeptide(L)'
;MMAGQLMQSVFGKKEDPGEGVEFWNSPERAGWLMKQGEYIKTWRRRWFVLKDGKIFWFKDERVSRSSVPRGVIPVKECLTIKGAEDAINKPHAFELSTVQDTFFFIADSDKEKEDWINAVGRSIVRRSRSVTEREVLDY
;
A
#
# COMPACT_ATOMS: atom_id res chain seq x y z
N MET A 1 8.72 45.80 17.73
CA MET A 1 9.91 44.93 17.62
C MET A 1 9.47 43.52 17.95
N MET A 2 9.66 42.46 17.19
CA MET A 2 10.22 42.17 15.86
C MET A 2 9.53 40.86 15.44
N ALA A 3 8.97 40.80 14.24
CA ALA A 3 9.44 39.95 13.14
C ALA A 3 9.14 38.45 13.30
N GLY A 4 8.37 37.92 12.36
CA GLY A 4 8.02 36.50 12.26
C GLY A 4 7.10 36.22 11.08
N GLN A 5 7.43 36.82 9.94
CA GLN A 5 6.68 36.79 8.70
C GLN A 5 6.73 35.41 8.05
N LEU A 6 5.55 34.92 7.68
CA LEU A 6 5.26 34.18 6.44
C LEU A 6 6.35 33.21 5.95
N MET A 7 6.27 31.94 6.37
CA MET A 7 6.77 30.80 5.59
C MET A 7 5.65 29.80 5.29
N GLN A 8 4.56 30.31 4.71
CA GLN A 8 3.58 29.47 4.02
C GLN A 8 3.67 29.74 2.52
N SER A 9 4.64 29.15 1.81
CA SER A 9 4.54 28.80 0.37
C SER A 9 5.91 28.45 -0.24
N VAL A 10 6.34 27.18 -0.17
CA VAL A 10 7.27 26.61 -1.19
C VAL A 10 7.07 25.09 -1.34
N PHE A 11 6.61 24.37 -0.32
CA PHE A 11 6.34 22.94 -0.46
C PHE A 11 4.85 22.71 -0.70
N GLY A 12 4.50 22.19 -1.88
CA GLY A 12 3.16 21.65 -2.11
C GLY A 12 2.77 20.75 -0.95
N LYS A 13 1.52 20.86 -0.47
CA LYS A 13 1.00 20.03 0.62
C LYS A 13 1.37 18.58 0.32
N LYS A 14 2.24 17.98 1.14
CA LYS A 14 2.38 16.52 1.16
C LYS A 14 1.01 16.01 1.59
N GLU A 15 0.28 15.39 0.67
CA GLU A 15 -0.98 14.74 0.97
C GLU A 15 -0.76 13.79 2.16
N ASP A 16 -1.69 13.82 3.12
CA ASP A 16 -1.63 12.88 4.23
C ASP A 16 -1.83 11.48 3.63
N PRO A 17 -0.86 10.55 3.76
CA PRO A 17 -1.01 9.22 3.20
C PRO A 17 -2.29 8.53 3.72
N GLY A 18 -2.74 8.87 4.92
CA GLY A 18 -3.98 8.39 5.54
C GLY A 18 -5.26 9.13 5.15
N GLU A 19 -5.21 10.14 4.28
CA GLU A 19 -6.41 10.90 3.89
C GLU A 19 -7.50 9.98 3.32
N GLY A 20 -8.72 10.12 3.81
CA GLY A 20 -9.87 9.31 3.40
C GLY A 20 -9.88 7.86 3.89
N VAL A 21 -8.94 7.46 4.76
CA VAL A 21 -8.94 6.14 5.40
C VAL A 21 -9.57 6.27 6.76
N GLU A 22 -10.71 5.59 6.97
CA GLU A 22 -11.21 5.44 8.33
C GLU A 22 -10.13 4.69 9.13
N PHE A 23 -9.88 5.11 10.37
CA PHE A 23 -8.84 4.52 11.25
C PHE A 23 -8.65 3.00 11.07
N TRP A 24 -7.44 2.44 11.29
CA TRP A 24 -7.01 1.05 10.97
C TRP A 24 -7.87 -0.13 11.45
N ASN A 25 -9.04 0.11 12.01
CA ASN A 25 -10.11 -0.84 12.28
C ASN A 25 -10.60 -1.54 11.02
N SER A 26 -10.96 -2.83 11.14
CA SER A 26 -11.62 -3.63 10.08
C SER A 26 -10.94 -3.53 8.70
N PRO A 27 -9.61 -3.76 8.59
CA PRO A 27 -8.94 -3.74 7.30
C PRO A 27 -9.42 -4.90 6.41
N GLU A 28 -9.36 -4.71 5.08
CA GLU A 28 -9.64 -5.78 4.11
C GLU A 28 -8.65 -6.95 4.30
N ARG A 29 -7.41 -6.62 4.69
CA ARG A 29 -6.40 -7.56 5.15
C ARG A 29 -5.33 -6.84 5.97
N ALA A 30 -4.80 -7.51 6.99
CA ALA A 30 -3.58 -7.09 7.66
C ALA A 30 -2.73 -8.32 7.99
N GLY A 31 -1.42 -8.14 8.05
CA GLY A 31 -0.50 -9.26 8.23
C GLY A 31 0.96 -8.85 8.07
N TRP A 32 1.86 -9.71 8.53
CA TRP A 32 3.29 -9.51 8.35
C TRP A 32 3.74 -9.94 6.96
N LEU A 33 4.66 -9.16 6.37
CA LEU A 33 5.37 -9.51 5.14
C LEU A 33 6.83 -9.05 5.27
N MET A 34 7.73 -9.75 4.58
CA MET A 34 9.04 -9.21 4.27
C MET A 34 8.93 -8.39 2.98
N LYS A 35 9.29 -7.11 3.02
CA LYS A 35 9.34 -6.22 1.84
C LYS A 35 10.78 -6.03 1.39
N GLN A 36 11.02 -6.07 0.08
CA GLN A 36 12.30 -5.64 -0.50
C GLN A 36 12.41 -4.11 -0.52
N GLY A 37 13.56 -3.57 -0.11
CA GLY A 37 13.86 -2.15 -0.22
C GLY A 37 14.00 -1.69 -1.68
N GLU A 38 13.52 -0.48 -1.98
CA GLU A 38 13.48 0.08 -3.34
C GLU A 38 14.90 0.34 -3.88
N TYR A 39 15.71 1.10 -3.13
CA TYR A 39 17.08 1.47 -3.51
C TYR A 39 18.10 0.40 -3.16
N ILE A 40 18.07 -0.08 -1.91
CA ILE A 40 18.94 -1.14 -1.42
C ILE A 40 18.07 -2.37 -1.22
N LYS A 41 18.34 -3.44 -1.98
CA LYS A 41 17.54 -4.67 -2.06
C LYS A 41 17.58 -5.56 -0.80
N THR A 42 17.70 -4.94 0.37
CA THR A 42 17.53 -5.55 1.69
C THR A 42 16.07 -5.90 1.95
N TRP A 43 15.84 -6.98 2.68
CA TRP A 43 14.51 -7.41 3.09
C TRP A 43 14.19 -6.91 4.50
N ARG A 44 13.00 -6.35 4.70
CA ARG A 44 12.57 -5.81 6.01
C ARG A 44 11.18 -6.33 6.36
N ARG A 45 11.03 -6.85 7.58
CA ARG A 45 9.73 -7.26 8.13
C ARG A 45 8.89 -6.02 8.46
N ARG A 46 7.67 -5.96 7.93
CA ARG A 46 6.73 -4.86 8.14
C ARG A 46 5.31 -5.39 8.30
N TRP A 47 4.53 -4.72 9.12
CA TRP A 47 3.11 -5.01 9.26
C TRP A 47 2.34 -4.28 8.18
N PHE A 48 1.69 -5.01 7.28
CA PHE A 48 0.93 -4.46 6.18
C PHE A 48 -0.55 -4.37 6.52
N VAL A 49 -1.20 -3.33 5.99
CA VAL A 49 -2.64 -3.10 6.10
C VAL A 49 -3.18 -2.69 4.74
N LEU A 50 -4.07 -3.50 4.17
CA LEU A 50 -4.89 -3.16 3.02
C LEU A 50 -6.22 -2.61 3.53
N LYS A 51 -6.49 -1.33 3.26
CA LYS A 51 -7.73 -0.67 3.66
C LYS A 51 -8.06 0.49 2.72
N ASP A 52 -9.36 0.64 2.43
CA ASP A 52 -9.91 1.78 1.66
C ASP A 52 -9.17 2.05 0.34
N GLY A 53 -8.80 0.98 -0.37
CA GLY A 53 -8.10 1.08 -1.65
C GLY A 53 -6.65 1.57 -1.53
N LYS A 54 -6.03 1.41 -0.36
CA LYS A 54 -4.61 1.72 -0.13
C LYS A 54 -3.95 0.57 0.64
N ILE A 55 -2.69 0.29 0.32
CA ILE A 55 -1.84 -0.66 1.04
C ILE A 55 -0.81 0.15 1.82
N PHE A 56 -0.83 0.03 3.15
CA PHE A 56 0.11 0.68 4.06
C PHE A 56 1.03 -0.34 4.68
N TRP A 57 2.19 0.12 5.16
CA TRP A 57 3.03 -0.70 6.03
C TRP A 57 3.63 0.07 7.19
N PHE A 58 3.76 -0.62 8.33
CA PHE A 58 4.22 -0.08 9.60
C PHE A 58 5.43 -0.86 10.12
N LYS A 59 6.10 -0.27 11.11
CA LYS A 59 7.21 -0.94 11.80
C LYS A 59 6.72 -2.16 12.58
N ASP A 60 5.50 -2.09 13.12
CA ASP A 60 4.93 -3.06 14.05
C ASP A 60 3.42 -3.23 13.83
N GLU A 61 2.85 -4.33 14.34
CA GLU A 61 1.41 -4.67 14.26
C GLU A 61 0.53 -3.81 15.16
N ARG A 62 1.10 -3.22 16.21
CA ARG A 62 0.38 -2.30 17.09
C ARG A 62 0.22 -0.94 16.42
N VAL A 63 -0.76 -0.84 15.52
CA VAL A 63 -1.06 0.38 14.77
C VAL A 63 -2.16 1.18 15.47
N SER A 64 -1.81 2.39 15.95
CA SER A 64 -2.73 3.33 16.57
C SER A 64 -3.01 4.52 15.66
N ARG A 65 -3.88 5.45 16.09
CA ARG A 65 -4.20 6.66 15.31
C ARG A 65 -2.99 7.54 15.05
N SER A 66 -2.01 7.49 15.94
CA SER A 66 -0.76 8.24 15.84
C SER A 66 0.35 7.48 15.10
N SER A 67 0.11 6.24 14.68
CA SER A 67 1.11 5.46 13.95
C SER A 67 1.31 6.01 12.55
N VAL A 68 2.54 6.40 12.24
CA VAL A 68 2.92 6.91 10.93
C VAL A 68 3.29 5.74 10.00
N PRO A 69 2.60 5.57 8.85
CA PRO A 69 2.96 4.56 7.87
C PRO A 69 4.35 4.84 7.31
N ARG A 70 5.08 3.78 6.99
CA ARG A 70 6.42 3.86 6.37
C ARG A 70 6.34 3.95 4.85
N GLY A 71 5.16 3.77 4.29
CA GLY A 71 4.80 4.09 2.93
C GLY A 71 3.39 3.63 2.64
N VAL A 72 2.94 3.96 1.44
CA VAL A 72 1.60 3.68 0.94
C VAL A 72 1.69 3.31 -0.54
N ILE A 73 0.88 2.34 -0.98
CA ILE A 73 0.64 2.04 -2.38
C ILE A 73 -0.87 2.21 -2.62
N PRO A 74 -1.30 3.22 -3.40
CA PRO A 74 -2.68 3.34 -3.82
C PRO A 74 -3.06 2.17 -4.73
N VAL A 75 -4.12 1.43 -4.38
CA VAL A 75 -4.57 0.27 -5.17
C VAL A 75 -4.99 0.67 -6.59
N LYS A 76 -5.46 1.91 -6.77
CA LYS A 76 -5.80 2.48 -8.08
C LYS A 76 -4.61 2.53 -9.06
N GLU A 77 -3.38 2.51 -8.56
CA GLU A 77 -2.15 2.55 -9.36
C GLU A 77 -1.59 1.15 -9.64
N CYS A 78 -2.16 0.11 -9.01
CA CYS A 78 -1.75 -1.27 -9.19
C CYS A 78 -2.23 -1.83 -10.52
N LEU A 79 -1.31 -2.42 -11.26
CA LEU A 79 -1.55 -3.03 -12.57
C LEU A 79 -1.70 -4.55 -12.46
N THR A 80 -0.80 -5.20 -11.73
CA THR A 80 -0.77 -6.66 -11.58
C THR A 80 -0.32 -7.08 -10.20
N ILE A 81 -0.84 -8.19 -9.71
CA ILE A 81 -0.32 -8.91 -8.53
C ILE A 81 -0.25 -10.40 -8.85
N LYS A 82 0.90 -11.03 -8.61
CA LYS A 82 1.14 -12.45 -8.96
C LYS A 82 2.29 -13.06 -8.16
N GLY A 83 2.41 -14.38 -8.17
CA GLY A 83 3.57 -15.09 -7.63
C GLY A 83 4.88 -14.64 -8.28
N ALA A 84 5.97 -14.67 -7.50
CA ALA A 84 7.30 -14.22 -7.90
C ALA A 84 8.40 -15.20 -7.46
N GLU A 85 8.05 -16.41 -7.06
CA GLU A 85 8.96 -17.40 -6.51
C GLU A 85 10.10 -17.72 -7.46
N ASP A 86 9.77 -17.96 -8.73
CA ASP A 86 10.76 -18.24 -9.78
C ASP A 86 11.52 -16.97 -10.19
N ALA A 87 10.86 -15.82 -10.15
CA ALA A 87 11.43 -14.54 -10.59
C ALA A 87 12.56 -14.05 -9.66
N ILE A 88 12.41 -14.27 -8.35
CA ILE A 88 13.38 -13.80 -7.35
C ILE A 88 14.01 -14.93 -6.51
N ASN A 89 13.73 -16.18 -6.85
CA ASN A 89 14.23 -17.38 -6.18
C ASN A 89 14.00 -17.35 -4.65
N LYS A 90 12.76 -17.06 -4.25
CA LYS A 90 12.33 -16.98 -2.85
C LYS A 90 10.98 -17.71 -2.68
N PRO A 91 10.85 -18.65 -1.73
CA PRO A 91 9.56 -19.28 -1.47
C PRO A 91 8.54 -18.25 -0.97
N HIS A 92 7.26 -18.49 -1.25
CA HIS A 92 6.14 -17.66 -0.79
C HIS A 92 6.22 -16.20 -1.26
N ALA A 93 6.96 -15.95 -2.34
CA ALA A 93 7.17 -14.62 -2.88
C ALA A 93 6.05 -14.23 -3.84
N PHE A 94 5.72 -12.95 -3.84
CA PHE A 94 4.82 -12.35 -4.82
C PHE A 94 5.27 -10.93 -5.17
N GLU A 95 4.85 -10.46 -6.34
CA GLU A 95 5.10 -9.10 -6.80
C GLU A 95 3.80 -8.33 -6.98
N LEU A 96 3.88 -7.02 -6.73
CA LEU A 96 2.84 -6.04 -7.01
C LEU A 96 3.44 -4.96 -7.91
N SER A 97 2.96 -4.89 -9.14
CA SER A 97 3.41 -3.88 -10.10
C SER A 97 2.43 -2.72 -10.12
N THR A 98 2.98 -1.52 -10.12
CA THR A 98 2.25 -0.26 -10.31
C THR A 98 2.71 0.41 -11.60
N VAL A 99 2.14 1.56 -11.95
CA VAL A 99 2.62 2.38 -13.07
C VAL A 99 4.07 2.83 -12.88
N GLN A 100 4.52 2.99 -11.64
CA GLN A 100 5.82 3.60 -11.32
C GLN A 100 6.89 2.58 -10.90
N ASP A 101 6.50 1.51 -10.21
CA ASP A 101 7.44 0.58 -9.58
C ASP A 101 6.85 -0.84 -9.42
N THR A 102 7.73 -1.82 -9.25
CA THR A 102 7.40 -3.21 -8.91
C THR A 102 7.90 -3.55 -7.53
N PHE A 103 6.99 -3.89 -6.64
CA PHE A 103 7.28 -4.26 -5.26
C PHE A 103 7.32 -5.77 -5.09
N PHE A 104 8.35 -6.27 -4.41
CA PHE A 104 8.48 -7.68 -4.05
C PHE A 104 8.25 -7.91 -2.56
N PHE A 105 7.48 -8.96 -2.28
CA PHE A 105 7.13 -9.38 -0.93
C PHE A 105 7.36 -10.88 -0.75
N ILE A 106 7.60 -11.29 0.50
CA ILE A 106 7.62 -12.70 0.91
C ILE A 106 6.66 -12.82 2.10
N ALA A 107 5.72 -13.76 2.03
CA ALA A 107 4.82 -14.12 3.12
C ALA A 107 5.41 -15.25 3.98
N ASP A 108 4.84 -15.49 5.18
CA ASP A 108 5.36 -16.54 6.07
C ASP A 108 4.87 -17.95 5.63
N SER A 109 3.93 -18.02 4.67
CA SER A 109 3.47 -19.28 4.03
C SER A 109 2.81 -19.07 2.67
N ASP A 110 2.62 -20.15 1.89
CA ASP A 110 1.86 -20.09 0.63
C ASP A 110 0.42 -19.67 0.84
N LYS A 111 -0.22 -20.12 1.92
CA LYS A 111 -1.58 -19.68 2.24
C LYS A 111 -1.63 -18.16 2.43
N GLU A 112 -0.70 -17.59 3.18
CA GLU A 112 -0.67 -16.14 3.39
C GLU A 112 -0.37 -15.35 2.12
N LYS A 113 0.53 -15.87 1.27
CA LYS A 113 0.81 -15.34 -0.07
C LYS A 113 -0.47 -15.29 -0.89
N GLU A 114 -1.15 -16.43 -1.04
CA GLU A 114 -2.41 -16.53 -1.81
C GLU A 114 -3.49 -15.60 -1.25
N ASP A 115 -3.65 -15.55 0.07
CA ASP A 115 -4.63 -14.68 0.69
C ASP A 115 -4.29 -13.18 0.46
N TRP A 116 -3.01 -12.79 0.40
CA TRP A 116 -2.58 -11.43 0.04
C TRP A 116 -2.85 -11.11 -1.43
N ILE A 117 -2.47 -12.01 -2.34
CA ILE A 117 -2.73 -11.87 -3.79
C ILE A 117 -4.24 -11.68 -4.02
N ASN A 118 -5.05 -12.53 -3.41
CA ASN A 118 -6.50 -12.50 -3.55
C ASN A 118 -7.13 -11.24 -2.93
N ALA A 119 -6.66 -10.79 -1.76
CA ALA A 119 -7.20 -9.59 -1.12
C ALA A 119 -6.94 -8.33 -1.95
N VAL A 120 -5.70 -8.14 -2.42
CA VAL A 120 -5.34 -7.00 -3.26
C VAL A 120 -6.04 -7.10 -4.61
N GLY A 121 -6.08 -8.28 -5.24
CA GLY A 121 -6.79 -8.50 -6.50
C GLY A 121 -8.28 -8.11 -6.43
N ARG A 122 -8.98 -8.53 -5.36
CA ARG A 122 -10.37 -8.09 -5.11
C ARG A 122 -10.49 -6.57 -4.93
N SER A 123 -9.52 -5.96 -4.24
CA SER A 123 -9.52 -4.52 -4.00
C SER A 123 -9.34 -3.72 -5.31
N ILE A 124 -8.45 -4.18 -6.21
CA ILE A 124 -8.26 -3.61 -7.56
C ILE A 124 -9.58 -3.65 -8.33
N VAL A 125 -10.19 -4.84 -8.47
CA VAL A 125 -11.45 -5.02 -9.22
C VAL A 125 -12.57 -4.16 -8.67
N ARG A 126 -12.73 -4.10 -7.34
CA ARG A 126 -13.76 -3.29 -6.69
C ARG A 126 -13.62 -1.81 -7.04
N ARG A 127 -12.38 -1.31 -7.18
CA ARG A 127 -12.11 0.12 -7.38
C ARG A 127 -12.13 0.51 -8.85
N SER A 128 -11.73 -0.37 -9.76
CA SER A 128 -11.91 -0.15 -11.21
C SER A 128 -13.39 0.06 -11.58
N ARG A 129 -14.32 -0.66 -10.94
CA ARG A 129 -15.78 -0.52 -11.18
C ARG A 129 -16.35 0.82 -10.69
N SER A 130 -15.82 1.38 -9.61
CA SER A 130 -16.30 2.67 -9.08
C SER A 130 -15.83 3.87 -9.90
N VAL A 131 -14.77 3.74 -10.70
CA VAL A 131 -14.34 4.79 -11.65
C VAL A 131 -15.32 4.88 -12.81
N THR A 132 -15.73 3.73 -13.37
CA THR A 132 -16.65 3.69 -14.51
C THR A 132 -18.07 4.20 -14.20
N GLU A 133 -18.53 4.11 -12.95
CA GLU A 133 -19.85 4.62 -12.56
C GLU A 133 -19.90 6.16 -12.39
N ARG A 134 -18.76 6.81 -12.14
CA ARG A 134 -18.70 8.27 -12.01
C ARG A 134 -18.61 8.99 -13.36
N GLU A 135 -17.99 8.37 -14.35
CA GLU A 135 -17.84 8.95 -15.69
C GLU A 135 -19.13 8.89 -16.53
N VAL A 136 -20.11 8.08 -16.13
CA VAL A 136 -21.39 7.93 -16.86
C VAL A 136 -22.40 9.03 -16.53
N LEU A 137 -22.19 9.81 -15.47
CA LEU A 137 -23.14 10.84 -15.00
C LEU A 137 -22.84 12.26 -15.50
N ASP A 138 -21.86 12.45 -16.38
CA ASP A 138 -21.49 13.75 -16.96
C ASP A 138 -22.13 14.04 -18.33
N TYR A 139 -23.31 13.48 -18.62
CA TYR A 139 -24.14 13.76 -19.80
C TYR A 139 -25.59 14.04 -19.40
#